data_AF-A0A8H6BRH6-F1
#
_entry.id   AF-A0A8H6BRH6-F1
#
_cell.length_a   1.000
_cell.length_b   1.000
_cell.length_c   1.000
_cell.angle_alpha   90.00
_cell.angle_beta   90.00
_cell.angle_gamma   90.00
#
_symmetry.space_group_name_H-M   'P 1'
#
loop_
_entity.id
_entity.type
_entity.pdbx_description
1 polymer ?
#
loop_
_entity_poly.entity_id
_entity_poly.type
_entity_poly.pdbx_seq_one_letter_code
_entity_poly.pdbx_strand_id
1 'polypeptide(L)'
;MSLITKTIIFKRTLTTKFSTEEAKKQAAAQLAIQSLKDFGSLLSNSSEDTQPIDTQPIYNNPELFASLSLLHQGQVIKELQDKFDKDWLKLTLKDKKLSYYIAYGNWGVREKFINWNNPNEPPLDLPFKLPTTTIIKSRNPADDVKTKTIIKKLPMVNLNETEVRKEQFDIKRMDGVTKFFIYLMIFISLLAIARDKNIGENGKPEQIIIEDKYEIQRQERLKKKEEEEEEEEKEKERLRIELEEKRQFELAKKNKKWYYLWLK
;
A
#
# COMPACT_ATOMS: atom_id res chain seq x y z
N MET A 1 -61.49 -8.90 -54.88
CA MET A 1 -61.92 -9.61 -53.65
C MET A 1 -60.68 -10.09 -52.91
N SER A 2 -60.17 -9.29 -51.96
CA SER A 2 -59.20 -9.75 -50.97
C SER A 2 -59.40 -8.88 -49.73
N LEU A 3 -59.64 -9.53 -48.61
CA LEU A 3 -60.26 -9.00 -47.39
C LEU A 3 -59.21 -8.28 -46.53
N ILE A 4 -59.45 -7.01 -46.22
CA ILE A 4 -58.68 -6.25 -45.24
C ILE A 4 -59.22 -6.60 -43.85
N THR A 5 -58.53 -7.50 -43.15
CA THR A 5 -58.82 -7.85 -41.75
C THR A 5 -58.22 -6.81 -40.80
N LYS A 6 -59.05 -5.88 -40.33
CA LYS A 6 -58.69 -4.95 -39.24
C LYS A 6 -58.67 -5.70 -37.90
N THR A 7 -57.50 -5.87 -37.33
CA THR A 7 -57.30 -6.35 -35.96
C THR A 7 -57.42 -5.17 -34.99
N ILE A 8 -58.47 -5.17 -34.18
CA ILE A 8 -58.68 -4.17 -33.11
C ILE A 8 -57.99 -4.70 -31.85
N ILE A 9 -56.86 -4.09 -31.48
CA ILE A 9 -56.16 -4.39 -30.22
C ILE A 9 -56.78 -3.54 -29.11
N PHE A 10 -57.63 -4.15 -28.29
CA PHE A 10 -58.14 -3.56 -27.05
C PHE A 10 -57.00 -3.46 -26.02
N LYS A 11 -56.42 -2.27 -25.83
CA LYS A 11 -55.55 -2.00 -24.68
C LYS A 11 -56.41 -1.75 -23.44
N ARG A 12 -56.56 -2.78 -22.59
CA ARG A 12 -57.08 -2.61 -21.22
C ARG A 12 -56.00 -1.97 -20.34
N THR A 13 -56.16 -0.71 -19.98
CA THR A 13 -55.41 -0.08 -18.89
C THR A 13 -56.06 -0.46 -17.57
N LEU A 14 -55.52 -1.48 -16.88
CA LEU A 14 -55.85 -1.76 -15.49
C LEU A 14 -55.12 -0.73 -14.60
N THR A 15 -55.82 0.33 -14.20
CA THR A 15 -55.35 1.23 -13.14
C THR A 15 -55.64 0.59 -11.79
N THR A 16 -54.74 -0.29 -11.34
CA THR A 16 -54.73 -0.74 -9.94
C THR A 16 -54.29 0.42 -9.07
N LYS A 17 -55.20 0.93 -8.23
CA LYS A 17 -54.91 1.95 -7.22
C LYS A 17 -53.93 1.37 -6.20
N PHE A 18 -52.64 1.68 -6.36
CA PHE A 18 -51.64 1.39 -5.33
C PHE A 18 -51.98 2.17 -4.05
N SER A 19 -51.81 1.55 -2.89
CA SER A 19 -51.94 2.20 -1.59
C SER A 19 -51.00 3.42 -1.53
N THR A 20 -51.48 4.53 -0.98
CA THR A 20 -50.74 5.81 -0.95
C THR A 20 -49.37 5.71 -0.28
N GLU A 21 -49.15 4.72 0.59
CA GLU A 21 -47.86 4.47 1.24
C GLU A 21 -46.88 3.69 0.37
N GLU A 22 -47.35 2.72 -0.40
CA GLU A 22 -46.51 1.94 -1.31
C GLU A 22 -46.09 2.78 -2.52
N ALA A 23 -46.98 3.65 -3.01
CA ALA A 23 -46.66 4.64 -4.03
C ALA A 23 -45.60 5.64 -3.55
N LYS A 24 -45.65 6.07 -2.28
CA LYS A 24 -44.62 6.93 -1.67
C LYS A 24 -43.28 6.22 -1.53
N LYS A 25 -43.26 4.94 -1.13
CA LYS A 25 -42.03 4.15 -1.03
C LYS A 25 -41.40 3.89 -2.40
N GLN A 26 -42.21 3.58 -3.42
CA GLN A 26 -41.73 3.41 -4.80
C GLN A 26 -41.25 4.74 -5.39
N ALA A 27 -41.93 5.85 -5.12
CA ALA A 27 -41.48 7.18 -5.54
C ALA A 27 -40.18 7.57 -4.84
N ALA A 28 -40.03 7.32 -3.53
CA ALA A 28 -38.78 7.58 -2.81
C ALA A 28 -37.62 6.70 -3.32
N ALA A 29 -37.90 5.42 -3.63
CA ALA A 29 -36.90 4.54 -4.22
C ALA A 29 -36.51 4.97 -5.64
N GLN A 30 -37.46 5.42 -6.46
CA GLN A 30 -37.18 5.97 -7.79
C GLN A 30 -36.40 7.28 -7.71
N LEU A 31 -36.75 8.16 -6.77
CA LEU A 31 -36.01 9.40 -6.50
C LEU A 31 -34.59 9.12 -5.98
N ALA A 32 -34.38 8.07 -5.19
CA ALA A 32 -33.06 7.66 -4.73
C ALA A 32 -32.21 7.04 -5.85
N ILE A 33 -32.82 6.25 -6.73
CA ILE A 33 -32.13 5.71 -7.92
C ILE A 33 -31.80 6.85 -8.89
N GLN A 34 -32.71 7.81 -9.05
CA GLN A 34 -32.49 8.98 -9.88
C GLN A 34 -31.43 9.90 -9.28
N SER A 35 -31.41 10.12 -7.96
CA SER A 35 -30.37 10.90 -7.30
C SER A 35 -29.00 10.22 -7.33
N LEU A 36 -28.92 8.88 -7.24
CA LEU A 36 -27.68 8.14 -7.45
C LEU A 36 -27.21 8.21 -8.90
N LYS A 37 -28.14 8.16 -9.87
CA LYS A 37 -27.82 8.32 -11.29
C LYS A 37 -27.39 9.76 -11.60
N ASP A 38 -27.99 10.75 -10.95
CA ASP A 38 -27.63 12.16 -11.07
C ASP A 38 -26.31 12.45 -10.34
N PHE A 39 -25.97 11.76 -9.26
CA PHE A 39 -24.65 11.81 -8.63
C PHE A 39 -23.57 11.16 -9.49
N GLY A 40 -23.86 10.02 -10.12
CA GLY A 40 -22.98 9.39 -11.11
C GLY A 40 -22.80 10.26 -12.36
N SER A 41 -23.87 10.94 -12.79
CA SER A 41 -23.84 11.94 -13.85
C SER A 41 -23.04 13.18 -13.45
N LEU A 42 -23.15 13.68 -12.22
CA LEU A 42 -22.37 14.81 -11.71
C LEU A 42 -20.88 14.50 -11.56
N LEU A 43 -20.52 13.25 -11.24
CA LEU A 43 -19.14 12.77 -11.28
C LEU A 43 -18.62 12.54 -12.72
N SER A 44 -19.51 12.25 -13.67
CA SER A 44 -19.20 12.07 -15.09
C SER A 44 -19.23 13.39 -15.90
N ASN A 45 -19.94 14.41 -15.44
CA ASN A 45 -20.11 15.72 -16.04
C ASN A 45 -19.36 16.80 -15.24
N SER A 46 -18.23 16.46 -14.64
CA SER A 46 -17.22 17.49 -14.37
C SER A 46 -16.80 18.02 -15.73
N SER A 47 -17.28 19.22 -16.03
CA SER A 47 -17.14 19.99 -17.25
C SER A 47 -15.68 20.34 -17.51
N GLU A 48 -14.90 19.34 -17.87
CA GLU A 48 -13.69 19.49 -18.65
C GLU A 48 -14.00 18.78 -19.95
N ASP A 49 -14.71 19.48 -20.83
CA ASP A 49 -14.72 19.18 -22.25
C ASP A 49 -13.25 19.16 -22.69
N THR A 50 -12.63 17.99 -22.64
CA THR A 50 -11.35 17.73 -23.30
C THR A 50 -11.62 17.95 -24.77
N GLN A 51 -11.36 19.18 -25.22
CA GLN A 51 -11.47 19.55 -26.62
C GLN A 51 -10.73 18.50 -27.45
N PRO A 52 -11.28 18.06 -28.59
CA PRO A 52 -10.59 17.10 -29.44
C PRO A 52 -9.20 17.65 -29.74
N ILE A 53 -8.18 16.90 -29.34
CA ILE A 53 -6.80 17.35 -29.53
C ILE A 53 -6.49 17.30 -31.03
N ASP A 54 -5.67 18.26 -31.49
CA ASP A 54 -5.03 18.15 -32.79
C ASP A 54 -4.11 16.91 -32.79
N THR A 55 -4.51 15.87 -33.52
CA THR A 55 -3.78 14.60 -33.54
C THR A 55 -2.57 14.64 -34.46
N GLN A 56 -2.49 15.61 -35.39
CA GLN A 56 -1.38 15.77 -36.35
C GLN A 56 0.03 15.79 -35.72
N PRO A 57 0.31 16.53 -34.63
CA PRO A 57 1.63 16.52 -33.99
C PRO A 57 2.05 15.11 -33.51
N ILE A 58 1.10 14.29 -33.09
CA ILE A 58 1.35 12.93 -32.58
C ILE A 58 1.68 11.97 -33.73
N TYR A 59 1.04 12.14 -34.90
CA TYR A 59 1.40 11.39 -36.11
C TYR A 59 2.81 11.74 -36.62
N ASN A 60 3.30 12.95 -36.36
CA ASN A 60 4.66 13.34 -36.71
C ASN A 60 5.69 12.77 -35.72
N ASN A 61 5.41 12.86 -34.42
CA ASN A 61 6.28 12.40 -33.35
C ASN A 61 5.54 11.40 -32.44
N PRO A 62 5.71 10.08 -32.67
CA PRO A 62 5.01 9.05 -31.91
C PRO A 62 5.28 9.08 -30.41
N GLU A 63 6.44 9.57 -29.98
CA GLU A 63 6.84 9.63 -28.56
C GLU A 63 5.92 10.50 -27.71
N LEU A 64 5.26 11.49 -28.31
CA LEU A 64 4.30 12.35 -27.62
C LEU A 64 3.07 11.57 -27.15
N PHE A 65 2.79 10.42 -27.75
CA PHE A 65 1.66 9.56 -27.39
C PHE A 65 1.68 9.15 -25.91
N ALA A 66 2.86 8.85 -25.36
CA ALA A 66 3.01 8.39 -23.98
C ALA A 66 2.61 9.46 -22.95
N SER A 67 2.82 10.74 -23.28
CA SER A 67 2.53 11.88 -22.40
C SER A 67 1.07 12.32 -22.38
N LEU A 68 0.23 11.77 -23.26
CA LEU A 68 -1.18 12.13 -23.38
C LEU A 68 -2.03 11.55 -22.24
N SER A 69 -3.08 12.27 -21.87
CA SER A 69 -4.16 11.72 -21.03
C SER A 69 -4.85 10.55 -21.74
N LEU A 70 -5.35 9.59 -20.96
CA LEU A 70 -6.00 8.37 -21.43
C LEU A 70 -7.15 8.64 -22.42
N LEU A 71 -7.91 9.72 -22.23
CA LEU A 71 -9.00 10.10 -23.12
C LEU A 71 -8.47 10.48 -24.52
N HIS A 72 -7.41 11.27 -24.57
CA HIS A 72 -6.77 11.70 -25.82
C HIS A 72 -6.03 10.55 -26.51
N GLN A 73 -5.42 9.64 -25.74
CA GLN A 73 -4.88 8.39 -26.29
C GLN A 73 -5.97 7.57 -26.98
N GLY A 74 -7.15 7.47 -26.37
CA GLY A 74 -8.32 6.80 -26.94
C GLY A 74 -8.78 7.43 -28.27
N GLN A 75 -8.77 8.76 -28.37
CA GLN A 75 -9.09 9.46 -29.62
C GLN A 75 -8.10 9.10 -30.74
N VAL A 76 -6.80 9.18 -30.47
CA VAL A 76 -5.74 8.87 -31.44
C VAL A 76 -5.82 7.41 -31.89
N ILE A 77 -6.03 6.48 -30.96
CA ILE A 77 -6.19 5.05 -31.27
C ILE A 77 -7.40 4.82 -32.16
N LYS A 78 -8.53 5.48 -31.88
CA LYS A 78 -9.74 5.35 -32.69
C LYS A 78 -9.53 5.85 -34.10
N GLU A 79 -8.94 7.04 -34.27
CA GLU A 79 -8.62 7.59 -35.59
C GLU A 79 -7.64 6.70 -36.37
N LEU A 80 -6.67 6.11 -35.67
CA LEU A 80 -5.71 5.18 -36.24
C LEU A 80 -6.38 3.87 -36.65
N GLN A 81 -7.30 3.35 -35.83
CA GLN A 81 -8.07 2.14 -36.12
C GLN A 81 -8.95 2.35 -37.36
N ASP A 82 -9.65 3.47 -37.45
CA ASP A 82 -10.46 3.84 -38.63
C ASP A 82 -9.62 3.94 -39.92
N LYS A 83 -8.32 4.24 -39.79
CA LYS A 83 -7.36 4.18 -40.91
C LYS A 83 -6.92 2.75 -41.21
N PHE A 84 -6.68 1.91 -40.19
CA PHE A 84 -6.28 0.52 -40.34
C PHE A 84 -7.36 -0.40 -40.89
N ASP A 85 -8.63 -0.08 -40.65
CA ASP A 85 -9.77 -0.79 -41.22
C ASP A 85 -9.85 -0.60 -42.75
N LYS A 86 -9.07 0.34 -43.32
CA LYS A 86 -8.89 0.54 -44.76
C LYS A 86 -7.68 -0.25 -45.28
N ASP A 87 -7.48 -0.25 -46.60
CA ASP A 87 -6.36 -0.98 -47.22
C ASP A 87 -4.99 -0.59 -46.62
N TRP A 88 -4.24 -1.59 -46.16
CA TRP A 88 -2.89 -1.42 -45.57
C TRP A 88 -1.90 -0.68 -46.48
N LEU A 89 -2.08 -0.81 -47.80
CA LEU A 89 -1.25 -0.16 -48.80
C LEU A 89 -1.48 1.36 -48.88
N LYS A 90 -2.66 1.85 -48.47
CA LYS A 90 -3.02 3.27 -48.49
C LYS A 90 -2.58 4.02 -47.23
N LEU A 91 -2.12 3.31 -46.19
CA LEU A 91 -1.60 3.96 -44.98
C LEU A 91 -0.28 4.67 -45.25
N THR A 92 -0.17 5.88 -44.71
CA THR A 92 1.07 6.62 -44.77
C THR A 92 2.13 5.99 -43.86
N LEU A 93 3.40 6.28 -44.15
CA LEU A 93 4.51 5.82 -43.33
C LEU A 93 4.44 6.37 -41.89
N LYS A 94 3.84 7.56 -41.71
CA LYS A 94 3.60 8.16 -40.39
C LYS A 94 2.60 7.35 -39.56
N ASP A 95 1.47 6.97 -40.16
CA ASP A 95 0.45 6.13 -39.50
C ASP A 95 1.06 4.78 -39.06
N LYS A 96 1.87 4.17 -39.92
CA LYS A 96 2.57 2.91 -39.62
C LYS A 96 3.58 3.06 -38.48
N LYS A 97 4.35 4.15 -38.47
CA LYS A 97 5.29 4.46 -37.38
C LYS A 97 4.58 4.67 -36.04
N LEU A 98 3.49 5.44 -36.04
CA LEU A 98 2.71 5.67 -34.83
C LEU A 98 2.11 4.35 -34.31
N SER A 99 1.53 3.54 -35.18
CA SER A 99 1.02 2.21 -34.82
C SER A 99 2.07 1.29 -34.22
N TYR A 100 3.25 1.24 -34.85
CA TYR A 100 4.36 0.45 -34.35
C TYR A 100 4.80 0.94 -32.95
N TYR A 101 4.87 2.25 -32.75
CA TYR A 101 5.19 2.83 -31.45
C TYR A 101 4.11 2.55 -30.40
N ILE A 102 2.82 2.61 -30.76
CA ILE A 102 1.75 2.26 -29.83
C ILE A 102 1.86 0.77 -29.43
N ALA A 103 2.12 -0.13 -30.38
CA ALA A 103 2.18 -1.56 -30.09
C ALA A 103 3.47 -2.00 -29.36
N TYR A 104 4.62 -1.45 -29.75
CA TYR A 104 5.94 -1.94 -29.34
C TYR A 104 6.89 -0.86 -28.81
N GLY A 105 6.44 0.40 -28.76
CA GLY A 105 7.25 1.52 -28.29
C GLY A 105 7.56 1.45 -26.80
N ASN A 106 8.46 2.33 -26.39
CA ASN A 106 8.94 2.45 -25.02
C ASN A 106 7.97 3.28 -24.15
N TRP A 107 6.77 2.76 -23.88
CA TRP A 107 5.76 3.41 -23.06
C TRP A 107 4.92 2.40 -22.24
N GLY A 108 4.27 2.86 -21.16
CA GLY A 108 3.52 2.02 -20.24
C GLY A 108 4.37 0.91 -19.60
N VAL A 109 4.01 -0.36 -19.85
CA VAL A 109 4.76 -1.52 -19.33
C VAL A 109 6.16 -1.66 -19.94
N ARG A 110 6.50 -0.89 -20.98
CA ARG A 110 7.79 -0.98 -21.64
C ARG A 110 8.76 0.16 -21.28
N GLU A 111 8.36 1.18 -20.53
CA GLU A 111 9.14 2.42 -20.29
C GLU A 111 10.59 2.23 -19.83
N LYS A 112 10.82 1.18 -19.05
CA LYS A 112 12.14 0.88 -18.45
C LYS A 112 13.05 0.08 -19.37
N PHE A 113 12.59 -0.34 -20.54
CA PHE A 113 13.38 -1.07 -21.53
C PHE A 113 14.16 -0.09 -22.40
N ILE A 114 15.18 0.57 -21.83
CA ILE A 114 15.92 1.67 -22.49
C ILE A 114 16.90 1.14 -23.57
N ASN A 115 17.38 -0.08 -23.44
CA ASN A 115 18.47 -0.61 -24.24
C ASN A 115 18.07 -1.24 -25.59
N TRP A 116 16.82 -1.06 -26.02
CA TRP A 116 16.31 -1.60 -27.29
C TRP A 116 17.06 -1.08 -28.53
N ASN A 117 17.63 0.12 -28.45
CA ASN A 117 18.39 0.77 -29.52
C ASN A 117 19.90 0.53 -29.46
N ASN A 118 20.42 -0.09 -28.39
CA ASN A 118 21.85 -0.29 -28.22
C ASN A 118 22.26 -1.62 -28.86
N PRO A 119 22.99 -1.63 -30.00
CA PRO A 119 23.40 -2.89 -30.63
C PRO A 119 24.44 -3.66 -29.80
N ASN A 120 25.09 -2.98 -28.85
CA ASN A 120 26.14 -3.53 -28.01
C ASN A 120 25.62 -4.17 -26.72
N GLU A 121 24.34 -3.98 -26.38
CA GLU A 121 23.75 -4.46 -25.13
C GLU A 121 22.58 -5.41 -25.41
N PRO A 122 22.51 -6.57 -24.72
CA PRO A 122 21.36 -7.48 -24.85
C PRO A 122 20.07 -6.81 -24.36
N PRO A 123 18.94 -6.91 -25.08
CA PRO A 123 17.65 -6.43 -24.60
C PRO A 123 17.32 -6.93 -23.19
N LEU A 124 16.83 -6.04 -22.32
CA LEU A 124 16.50 -6.41 -20.93
C LEU A 124 15.35 -7.42 -20.81
N ASP A 125 14.64 -7.70 -21.91
CA ASP A 125 13.53 -8.67 -22.00
C ASP A 125 13.96 -10.07 -22.47
N LEU A 126 15.26 -10.37 -22.49
CA LEU A 126 15.73 -11.68 -22.96
C LEU A 126 15.26 -12.81 -22.00
N PRO A 127 14.54 -13.84 -22.49
CA PRO A 127 14.07 -14.96 -21.66
C PRO A 127 15.17 -15.97 -21.32
N PHE A 128 16.42 -15.65 -21.67
CA PHE A 128 17.61 -16.43 -21.38
C PHE A 128 18.78 -15.49 -21.11
N LYS A 129 19.70 -15.91 -20.26
CA LYS A 129 20.96 -15.18 -20.08
C LYS A 129 21.81 -15.40 -21.33
N LEU A 130 22.39 -14.32 -21.87
CA LEU A 130 23.39 -14.48 -22.89
C LEU A 130 24.54 -15.32 -22.32
N PRO A 131 25.05 -16.30 -23.08
CA PRO A 131 26.29 -16.97 -22.71
C PRO A 131 27.41 -15.94 -22.84
N THR A 132 27.75 -15.29 -21.73
CA THR A 132 28.91 -14.40 -21.65
C THR A 132 30.15 -15.22 -22.01
N THR A 133 30.78 -14.85 -23.14
CA THR A 133 32.20 -15.07 -23.47
C THR A 133 32.76 -16.49 -23.49
N THR A 134 31.95 -17.54 -23.33
CA THR A 134 32.46 -18.92 -23.18
C THR A 134 32.33 -19.80 -24.43
N ILE A 135 31.55 -19.42 -25.44
CA ILE A 135 31.26 -20.31 -26.60
C ILE A 135 32.14 -20.03 -27.82
N ILE A 136 32.80 -18.87 -27.94
CA ILE A 136 33.68 -18.58 -29.08
C ILE A 136 35.07 -18.21 -28.56
N LYS A 137 35.81 -19.22 -28.09
CA LYS A 137 37.26 -19.08 -27.84
C LYS A 137 38.09 -19.37 -29.08
N SER A 138 37.51 -20.01 -30.10
CA SER A 138 38.22 -20.35 -31.34
C SER A 138 38.06 -19.27 -32.41
N ARG A 139 39.20 -18.85 -32.96
CA ARG A 139 39.28 -17.95 -34.14
C ARG A 139 38.85 -18.66 -35.43
N ASN A 140 38.76 -20.00 -35.43
CA ASN A 140 38.38 -20.82 -36.57
C ASN A 140 37.16 -21.71 -36.23
N PRO A 141 36.00 -21.48 -36.86
CA PRO A 141 34.76 -22.23 -36.58
C PRO A 141 34.80 -23.70 -37.04
N ALA A 142 35.83 -24.12 -37.78
CA ALA A 142 35.95 -25.49 -38.30
C ALA A 142 36.51 -26.50 -37.27
N ASP A 143 37.29 -26.05 -36.28
CA ASP A 143 37.91 -26.93 -35.29
C ASP A 143 37.01 -27.18 -34.06
N ASP A 144 36.15 -26.22 -33.69
CA ASP A 144 35.17 -26.36 -32.59
C ASP A 144 34.02 -27.34 -32.91
N VAL A 145 33.78 -27.63 -34.20
CA VAL A 145 32.77 -28.60 -34.66
C VAL A 145 33.21 -30.05 -34.42
N LYS A 146 34.53 -30.31 -34.29
CA LYS A 146 35.05 -31.66 -34.01
C LYS A 146 34.89 -32.07 -32.54
N THR A 147 34.77 -31.13 -31.62
CA THR A 147 34.56 -31.39 -30.20
C THR A 147 33.09 -31.18 -29.82
N LYS A 148 32.23 -32.17 -30.14
CA LYS A 148 30.86 -32.39 -29.61
C LYS A 148 30.29 -31.23 -28.76
N THR A 149 29.95 -30.12 -29.39
CA THR A 149 29.14 -29.08 -28.74
C THR A 149 27.70 -29.57 -28.73
N ILE A 150 27.36 -30.34 -27.70
CA ILE A 150 25.99 -30.81 -27.50
C ILE A 150 25.14 -29.57 -27.22
N ILE A 151 24.31 -29.20 -28.19
CA ILE A 151 23.34 -28.10 -28.05
C ILE A 151 22.37 -28.50 -26.94
N LYS A 152 22.45 -27.79 -25.80
CA LYS A 152 21.55 -27.98 -24.67
C LYS A 152 20.51 -26.86 -24.64
N LYS A 153 19.31 -27.19 -24.19
CA LYS A 153 18.28 -26.19 -23.89
C LYS A 153 18.83 -25.23 -22.83
N LEU A 154 18.75 -23.93 -23.11
CA LEU A 154 19.14 -22.90 -22.16
C LEU A 154 18.23 -22.97 -20.93
N PRO A 155 18.75 -22.65 -19.73
CA PRO A 155 17.93 -22.56 -18.54
C PRO A 155 16.86 -21.49 -18.72
N MET A 156 15.63 -21.82 -18.32
CA MET A 156 14.53 -20.84 -18.31
C MET A 156 14.82 -19.76 -17.27
N VAL A 157 14.64 -18.50 -17.64
CA VAL A 157 14.80 -17.35 -16.73
C VAL A 157 13.42 -16.88 -16.28
N ASN A 158 13.25 -16.67 -14.98
CA ASN A 158 12.06 -16.02 -14.43
C ASN A 158 12.06 -14.55 -14.81
N LEU A 159 11.28 -14.18 -15.81
CA LEU A 159 11.16 -12.82 -16.30
C LEU A 159 10.67 -11.82 -15.23
N ASN A 160 9.90 -12.29 -14.25
CA ASN A 160 9.35 -11.47 -13.18
C ASN A 160 10.41 -10.97 -12.19
N GLU A 161 11.55 -11.67 -12.10
CA GLU A 161 12.64 -11.33 -11.18
C GLU A 161 13.66 -10.37 -11.80
N THR A 162 13.50 -10.03 -13.09
CA THR A 162 14.36 -9.05 -13.76
C THR A 162 14.17 -7.65 -13.16
N GLU A 163 15.25 -6.87 -13.05
CA GLU A 163 15.22 -5.55 -12.42
C GLU A 163 14.17 -4.62 -13.03
N VAL A 164 13.99 -4.70 -14.35
CA VAL A 164 13.00 -3.93 -15.11
C VAL A 164 11.57 -4.28 -14.72
N ARG A 165 11.29 -5.56 -14.50
CA ARG A 165 9.93 -6.08 -14.25
C ARG A 165 9.59 -6.23 -12.78
N LYS A 166 10.59 -6.23 -11.89
CA LYS A 166 10.40 -6.39 -10.45
C LYS A 166 9.36 -5.45 -9.88
N GLU A 167 9.35 -4.19 -10.32
CA GLU A 167 8.35 -3.20 -9.89
C GLU A 167 6.95 -3.45 -10.50
N GLN A 168 6.88 -4.02 -11.69
CA GLN A 168 5.60 -4.33 -12.37
C GLN A 168 4.91 -5.54 -11.72
N PHE A 169 5.68 -6.50 -11.21
CA PHE A 169 5.18 -7.72 -10.57
C PHE A 169 5.20 -7.65 -9.05
N ASP A 170 5.43 -6.48 -8.43
CA ASP A 170 5.31 -6.30 -6.98
C ASP A 170 3.84 -6.19 -6.54
N ILE A 171 3.10 -7.29 -6.72
CA ILE A 171 1.67 -7.42 -6.39
C ILE A 171 1.43 -7.26 -4.87
N LYS A 172 2.49 -7.32 -4.05
CA LYS A 172 2.40 -7.23 -2.59
C LYS A 172 2.38 -5.79 -2.08
N ARG A 173 2.69 -4.79 -2.91
CA ARG A 173 2.57 -3.38 -2.53
C ARG A 173 1.14 -2.91 -2.64
N MET A 174 0.47 -2.82 -1.49
CA MET A 174 -0.83 -2.14 -1.40
C MET A 174 -0.68 -0.64 -1.70
N ASP A 175 -1.54 -0.11 -2.57
CA ASP A 175 -1.58 1.30 -2.96
C ASP A 175 -1.71 2.20 -1.71
N GLY A 176 -1.05 3.37 -1.76
CA GLY A 176 -1.07 4.35 -0.68
C GLY A 176 -2.48 4.83 -0.35
N VAL A 177 -3.33 4.97 -1.38
CA VAL A 177 -4.74 5.35 -1.23
C VAL A 177 -5.52 4.25 -0.50
N THR A 178 -5.34 2.98 -0.89
CA THR A 178 -5.97 1.85 -0.22
C THR A 178 -5.51 1.73 1.25
N LYS A 179 -4.22 1.91 1.52
CA LYS A 179 -3.70 1.97 2.90
C LYS A 179 -4.36 3.07 3.71
N PHE A 180 -4.49 4.27 3.14
CA PHE A 180 -5.15 5.40 3.80
C PHE A 180 -6.59 5.06 4.19
N PHE A 181 -7.39 4.51 3.28
CA PHE A 181 -8.77 4.11 3.58
C PHE A 181 -8.86 3.01 4.64
N ILE A 182 -7.95 2.04 4.63
CA ILE A 182 -7.89 1.00 5.66
C ILE A 182 -7.62 1.63 7.04
N TYR A 183 -6.64 2.51 7.14
CA TYR A 183 -6.36 3.19 8.40
C TYR A 183 -7.48 4.12 8.84
N LEU A 184 -8.14 4.83 7.91
CA LEU A 184 -9.29 5.66 8.19
C LEU A 184 -10.46 4.83 8.74
N MET A 185 -10.73 3.65 8.16
CA MET A 185 -11.78 2.75 8.65
C MET A 185 -11.48 2.21 10.05
N ILE A 186 -10.22 1.86 10.32
CA ILE A 186 -9.77 1.45 11.67
C ILE A 186 -9.91 2.62 12.65
N PHE A 187 -9.59 3.83 12.23
CA PHE A 187 -9.71 5.02 13.07
C PHE A 187 -11.16 5.35 13.41
N ILE A 188 -12.05 5.31 12.42
CA ILE A 188 -13.50 5.52 12.62
C ILE A 188 -14.08 4.44 13.53
N SER A 189 -13.66 3.18 13.38
CA SER A 189 -14.15 2.09 14.24
C SER A 189 -13.67 2.25 15.69
N LEU A 190 -12.44 2.68 15.92
CA LEU A 190 -11.95 3.01 17.26
C LEU A 190 -12.72 4.17 17.90
N LEU A 191 -13.00 5.22 17.13
CA LEU A 191 -13.83 6.34 17.62
C LEU A 191 -15.27 5.90 17.92
N ALA A 192 -15.84 5.04 17.09
CA ALA A 192 -17.16 4.49 17.33
C ALA A 192 -17.19 3.65 18.62
N ILE A 193 -16.20 2.79 18.84
CA ILE A 193 -16.07 1.98 20.05
C ILE A 193 -15.84 2.86 21.29
N ALA A 194 -15.00 3.89 21.20
CA ALA A 194 -14.76 4.81 22.30
C ALA A 194 -16.02 5.61 22.66
N ARG A 195 -16.77 6.07 21.64
CA ARG A 195 -18.05 6.73 21.84
C ARG A 195 -19.08 5.79 22.46
N ASP A 196 -19.16 4.54 22.01
CA ASP A 196 -20.11 3.55 22.50
C ASP A 196 -19.81 3.16 23.96
N LYS A 197 -18.52 3.04 24.33
CA LYS A 197 -18.08 2.85 25.72
C LYS A 197 -18.41 4.02 26.63
N ASN A 198 -18.30 5.25 26.12
CA ASN A 198 -18.49 6.47 26.90
C ASN A 198 -19.96 6.95 26.89
N ILE A 199 -20.82 6.34 26.06
CA ILE A 199 -22.25 6.61 26.04
C ILE A 199 -22.87 6.05 27.33
N GLY A 200 -23.43 6.96 28.14
CA GLY A 200 -24.06 6.63 29.42
C GLY A 200 -23.20 6.86 30.66
N GLU A 201 -21.92 7.27 30.54
CA GLU A 201 -21.11 7.62 31.72
C GLU A 201 -21.60 8.87 32.43
N ASN A 202 -22.10 9.86 31.67
CA ASN A 202 -22.65 11.11 32.22
C ASN A 202 -23.93 10.91 33.06
N GLY A 203 -24.47 9.70 33.15
CA GLY A 203 -25.65 9.36 33.94
C GLY A 203 -25.46 8.16 34.87
N LYS A 204 -24.22 7.67 35.05
CA LYS A 204 -23.95 6.62 36.05
C LYS A 204 -24.21 7.23 37.44
N PRO A 205 -24.99 6.57 38.31
CA PRO A 205 -25.13 7.01 39.69
C PRO A 205 -23.74 7.02 40.32
N GLU A 206 -23.34 8.17 40.88
CA GLU A 206 -22.09 8.29 41.63
C GLU A 206 -22.10 7.20 42.71
N GLN A 207 -21.11 6.31 42.67
CA GLN A 207 -20.92 5.36 43.74
C GLN A 207 -20.48 6.17 44.95
N ILE A 208 -21.39 6.31 45.93
CA ILE A 208 -21.05 6.87 47.23
C ILE A 208 -20.13 5.85 47.89
N ILE A 209 -18.83 6.04 47.75
CA ILE A 209 -17.83 5.25 48.45
C ILE A 209 -17.94 5.69 49.91
N ILE A 210 -18.60 4.87 50.72
CA ILE A 210 -18.64 5.08 52.17
C ILE A 210 -17.26 4.65 52.69
N GLU A 211 -16.35 5.60 52.77
CA GLU A 211 -15.04 5.38 53.39
C GLU A 211 -15.21 5.28 54.91
N ASP A 212 -14.90 4.10 55.47
CA ASP A 212 -14.87 3.93 56.91
C ASP A 212 -13.63 4.63 57.49
N LYS A 213 -13.86 5.79 58.11
CA LYS A 213 -12.82 6.64 58.71
C LYS A 213 -11.97 5.89 59.73
N TYR A 214 -12.50 4.85 60.38
CA TYR A 214 -11.77 4.07 61.38
C TYR A 214 -10.73 3.13 60.76
N GLU A 215 -11.03 2.53 59.61
CA GLU A 215 -10.11 1.63 58.90
C GLU A 215 -8.89 2.41 58.37
N ILE A 216 -9.13 3.62 57.83
CA ILE A 216 -8.08 4.51 57.34
C ILE A 216 -7.14 4.93 58.50
N GLN A 217 -7.70 5.34 59.63
CA GLN A 217 -6.91 5.68 60.83
C GLN A 217 -6.15 4.49 61.41
N ARG A 218 -6.65 3.28 61.23
CA ARG A 218 -5.97 2.05 61.66
C ARG A 218 -4.78 1.75 60.76
N GLN A 219 -4.93 1.87 59.44
CA GLN A 219 -3.85 1.69 58.49
C GLN A 219 -2.75 2.75 58.64
N GLU A 220 -3.11 4.02 58.87
CA GLU A 220 -2.12 5.06 59.15
C GLU A 220 -1.33 4.81 60.44
N ARG A 221 -2.00 4.30 61.49
CA ARG A 221 -1.33 3.92 62.74
C ARG A 221 -0.39 2.73 62.57
N LEU A 222 -0.74 1.77 61.71
CA LEU A 222 0.12 0.64 61.40
C LEU A 222 1.35 1.08 60.61
N LYS A 223 1.18 1.91 59.57
CA LYS A 223 2.30 2.45 58.80
C LYS A 223 3.28 3.26 59.64
N LYS A 224 2.78 4.13 60.53
CA LYS A 224 3.65 4.89 61.44
C LYS A 224 4.46 4.00 62.37
N LYS A 225 3.88 2.90 62.85
CA LYS A 225 4.61 1.93 63.69
C LYS A 225 5.65 1.16 62.90
N GLU A 226 5.33 0.74 61.67
CA GLU A 226 6.30 0.08 60.78
C GLU A 226 7.48 1.01 60.44
N GLU A 227 7.20 2.30 60.20
CA GLU A 227 8.25 3.32 59.97
C GLU A 227 9.12 3.54 61.23
N GLU A 228 8.52 3.63 62.41
CA GLU A 228 9.25 3.73 63.69
C GLU A 228 10.12 2.50 63.97
N GLU A 229 9.62 1.29 63.73
CA GLU A 229 10.38 0.04 63.89
C GLU A 229 11.56 -0.03 62.90
N GLU A 230 11.37 0.40 61.66
CA GLU A 230 12.44 0.42 60.64
C GLU A 230 13.54 1.46 60.98
N GLU A 231 13.17 2.61 61.57
CA GLU A 231 14.14 3.59 62.06
C GLU A 231 14.95 3.06 63.25
N GLU A 232 14.29 2.39 64.20
CA GLU A 232 14.99 1.76 65.34
C GLU A 232 15.96 0.66 64.91
N GLU A 233 15.60 -0.15 63.91
CA GLU A 233 16.49 -1.18 63.37
C GLU A 233 17.73 -0.55 62.71
N LYS A 234 17.54 0.52 61.92
CA LYS A 234 18.65 1.28 61.31
C LYS A 234 19.57 1.90 62.35
N GLU A 235 19.04 2.43 63.46
CA GLU A 235 19.86 2.97 64.55
C GLU A 235 20.65 1.87 65.27
N LYS A 236 20.01 0.72 65.55
CA LYS A 236 20.68 -0.44 66.17
C LYS A 236 21.80 -0.99 65.29
N GLU A 237 21.62 -1.02 63.96
CA GLU A 237 22.68 -1.41 63.02
C GLU A 237 23.85 -0.42 63.01
N ARG A 238 23.57 0.89 62.98
CA ARG A 238 24.61 1.93 63.05
C ARG A 238 25.46 1.81 64.33
N LEU A 239 24.82 1.59 65.47
CA LEU A 239 25.51 1.40 66.75
C LEU A 239 26.37 0.14 66.77
N ARG A 240 25.92 -0.95 66.13
CA ARG A 240 26.71 -2.19 66.01
C ARG A 240 27.97 -1.97 65.18
N ILE A 241 27.86 -1.28 64.04
CA ILE A 241 28.99 -0.95 63.17
C ILE A 241 30.01 -0.09 63.92
N GLU A 242 29.55 0.95 64.63
CA GLU A 242 30.45 1.83 65.40
C GLU A 242 31.19 1.08 66.52
N LEU A 243 30.52 0.13 67.18
CA LEU A 243 31.14 -0.73 68.19
C LEU A 243 32.18 -1.69 67.60
N GLU A 244 31.94 -2.24 66.41
CA GLU A 244 32.89 -3.10 65.71
C GLU A 244 34.13 -2.33 65.24
N GLU A 245 33.96 -1.11 64.72
CA GLU A 245 35.07 -0.23 64.35
C GLU A 245 35.95 0.14 65.56
N LYS A 246 35.33 0.46 66.71
CA LYS A 246 36.06 0.73 67.95
C LYS A 246 36.89 -0.48 68.41
N ARG A 247 36.34 -1.71 68.33
CA ARG A 247 37.08 -2.94 68.66
C ARG A 247 38.24 -3.19 67.70
N GLN A 248 38.05 -3.00 66.40
CA GLN A 248 39.10 -3.12 65.38
C GLN A 248 40.24 -2.13 65.65
N PHE A 249 39.91 -0.87 65.97
CA PHE A 249 40.90 0.15 66.27
C PHE A 249 41.71 -0.15 67.55
N GLU A 250 41.08 -0.67 68.60
CA GLU A 250 41.78 -1.11 69.81
C GLU A 250 42.73 -2.30 69.56
N LEU A 251 42.31 -3.27 68.75
CA LEU A 251 43.16 -4.40 68.34
C LEU A 251 44.36 -3.91 67.51
N ALA A 252 44.16 -2.96 66.59
CA ALA A 252 45.24 -2.37 65.80
C ALA A 252 46.25 -1.60 66.68
N LYS A 253 45.79 -0.91 67.74
CA LYS A 253 46.70 -0.27 68.72
C LYS A 253 47.52 -1.29 69.50
N LYS A 254 46.93 -2.40 69.94
CA LYS A 254 47.64 -3.46 70.68
C LYS A 254 48.72 -4.17 69.84
N ASN A 255 48.56 -4.21 68.52
CA ASN A 255 49.47 -4.93 67.62
C ASN A 255 50.68 -4.11 67.10
N LYS A 256 50.90 -2.87 67.54
CA LYS A 256 52.10 -2.09 67.15
C LYS A 256 53.32 -2.46 68.01
N LYS A 257 54.17 -3.35 67.51
CA LYS A 257 55.52 -3.62 68.06
C LYS A 257 56.52 -2.56 67.54
N TRP A 258 57.24 -1.91 68.45
CA TRP A 258 58.28 -0.94 68.15
C TRP A 258 59.57 -1.68 67.79
N TYR A 259 60.00 -1.62 66.52
CA TYR A 259 61.31 -2.12 66.12
C TYR A 259 62.33 -0.98 66.26
N TYR A 260 63.26 -1.10 67.20
CA TYR A 260 64.46 -0.27 67.26
C TYR A 260 65.40 -0.68 66.11
N LEU A 261 65.59 0.22 65.14
CA LEU A 261 66.58 0.07 64.08
C LEU A 261 67.92 0.63 64.59
N TRP A 262 68.86 -0.26 64.90
CA TRP A 262 70.27 0.12 65.07
C TRP A 262 70.84 0.48 63.70
N LEU A 263 71.23 1.74 63.50
CA LEU A 263 72.11 2.17 62.42
C LEU A 263 73.46 2.58 63.04
N LYS A 264 74.51 2.06 62.43
CA LYS A 264 75.93 2.18 62.79
C LYS A 264 76.50 3.51 62.31
#